data_AF-A0A859ID42-F1
#
_entry.id   AF-A0A859ID42-F1
#
_cell.length_a   1.000
_cell.length_b   1.000
_cell.length_c   1.000
_cell.angle_alpha   90.00
_cell.angle_beta   90.00
_cell.angle_gamma   90.00
#
_symmetry.space_group_name_H-M   'P 1'
#
loop_
_entity.id
_entity.type
_entity.pdbx_description
1 polymer ?
#
loop_
_entity_poly.entity_id
_entity_poly.type
_entity_poly.pdbx_seq_one_letter_code
_entity_poly.pdbx_strand_id
1 'polypeptide(L)'
;MQQGFSKFSWALAFFCLPSSLWPLALLVSPALSENPNLSPSQIDWFSTAFWIYPFILLAIAGLLHKLHQKQPLVAKIGLLVGYISFYGLIYYIIRTL
;
A
#
# COMPACT_ATOMS: atom_id res chain seq x y z
N MET A 1 -29.90 -12.97 -8.57
CA MET A 1 -28.73 -13.86 -8.40
C MET A 1 -27.60 -13.02 -7.83
N GLN A 2 -27.12 -13.32 -6.62
CA GLN A 2 -25.99 -12.62 -6.02
C GLN A 2 -24.77 -12.86 -6.91
N GLN A 3 -24.36 -11.86 -7.69
CA GLN A 3 -23.05 -11.85 -8.32
C GLN A 3 -22.02 -11.87 -7.20
N GLY A 4 -21.56 -13.07 -6.84
CA GLY A 4 -20.50 -13.26 -5.86
C GLY A 4 -19.30 -12.39 -6.26
N PHE A 5 -18.64 -11.80 -5.27
CA PHE A 5 -17.48 -10.95 -5.49
C PHE A 5 -16.48 -11.60 -6.45
N SER A 6 -16.18 -10.91 -7.55
CA SER A 6 -15.17 -11.36 -8.51
C SER A 6 -13.82 -11.53 -7.82
N LYS A 7 -13.00 -12.49 -8.27
CA LYS A 7 -11.61 -12.68 -7.82
C LYS A 7 -10.81 -11.37 -7.84
N PHE A 8 -11.12 -10.48 -8.80
CA PHE A 8 -10.50 -9.15 -8.88
C PHE A 8 -10.92 -8.25 -7.71
N SER A 9 -12.20 -8.23 -7.33
CA SER A 9 -12.68 -7.43 -6.19
C SER A 9 -12.06 -7.88 -4.87
N TRP A 10 -11.87 -9.19 -4.69
CA TRP A 10 -11.12 -9.73 -3.56
C TRP A 10 -9.65 -9.29 -3.60
N ALA A 11 -8.98 -9.41 -4.74
CA ALA A 11 -7.60 -8.97 -4.90
C ALA A 11 -7.43 -7.46 -4.64
N LEU A 12 -8.40 -6.64 -5.07
CA LEU A 12 -8.46 -5.21 -4.79
C LEU A 12 -8.68 -4.93 -3.30
N ALA A 13 -9.54 -5.68 -2.63
CA ALA A 13 -9.72 -5.58 -1.19
C ALA A 13 -8.43 -5.94 -0.44
N PHE A 14 -7.74 -7.01 -0.84
CA PHE A 14 -6.42 -7.37 -0.30
C PHE A 14 -5.38 -6.27 -0.53
N PHE A 15 -5.39 -5.64 -1.71
CA PHE A 15 -4.53 -4.50 -2.01
C PHE A 15 -4.83 -3.30 -1.09
N CYS A 16 -6.07 -3.11 -0.66
CA CYS A 16 -6.45 -2.04 0.28
C CYS A 16 -6.25 -2.39 1.76
N LEU A 17 -6.00 -3.65 2.12
CA LEU A 17 -5.78 -4.04 3.53
C LEU A 17 -4.63 -3.27 4.21
N PRO A 18 -3.48 -3.02 3.56
CA PRO A 18 -2.45 -2.19 4.16
C PRO A 18 -2.97 -0.80 4.53
N SER A 19 -3.94 -0.24 3.79
CA SER A 19 -4.52 1.06 4.11
C SER A 19 -5.31 1.04 5.42
N SER A 20 -5.95 -0.08 5.79
CA SER A 20 -6.64 -0.21 7.08
C SER A 20 -5.67 -0.32 8.26
N LEU A 21 -4.43 -0.71 7.98
CA LEU A 21 -3.34 -0.73 8.95
C LEU A 21 -2.70 0.66 9.18
N TRP A 22 -3.24 1.73 8.59
CA TRP A 22 -2.86 3.13 8.85
C TRP A 22 -2.55 3.41 10.34
N PRO A 23 -3.36 2.97 11.32
CA PRO A 23 -3.11 3.34 12.73
C PRO A 23 -1.79 2.79 13.25
N LEU A 24 -1.27 1.71 12.66
CA LEU A 24 0.05 1.17 13.00
C LEU A 24 1.16 2.15 12.62
N ALA A 25 0.97 3.08 11.69
CA ALA A 25 1.94 4.13 11.40
C ALA A 25 2.26 4.98 12.65
N LEU A 26 1.29 5.16 13.55
CA LEU A 26 1.49 5.84 14.83
C LEU A 26 2.37 5.04 15.80
N LEU A 27 2.37 3.70 15.69
CA LEU A 27 3.21 2.81 16.50
C LEU A 27 4.60 2.61 15.88
N VAL A 28 4.68 2.62 14.55
CA VAL A 28 5.95 2.43 13.81
C VAL A 28 6.79 3.70 13.80
N SER A 29 6.19 4.89 13.82
CA SER A 29 6.93 6.17 13.82
C SER A 29 7.88 6.32 15.04
N PRO A 30 7.46 6.04 16.29
CA PRO A 30 8.39 6.02 17.43
C PRO A 30 9.52 5.00 17.26
N ALA A 31 9.20 3.79 16.80
CA ALA A 31 10.19 2.73 16.61
C ALA A 31 11.24 3.07 15.52
N LEU A 32 10.85 3.84 14.49
CA LEU A 32 11.77 4.42 13.50
C LEU A 32 12.69 5.48 14.12
N SER A 33 12.13 6.37 14.95
CA SER A 33 12.86 7.47 15.60
C SER A 33 13.88 7.01 16.65
N GLU A 34 13.62 5.89 17.32
CA GLU A 34 14.54 5.31 18.30
C GLU A 34 15.68 4.51 17.67
N ASN A 35 15.67 4.33 16.33
CA ASN A 35 16.66 3.51 15.65
C ASN A 35 17.91 4.35 15.28
N PRO A 36 19.07 4.12 15.93
CA PRO A 36 20.26 4.96 15.78
C PRO A 36 20.94 4.82 14.40
N ASN A 37 20.55 3.83 13.59
CA ASN A 37 21.10 3.60 12.25
C ASN A 37 20.45 4.49 11.17
N LEU A 38 19.38 5.22 11.50
CA LEU A 38 18.65 6.03 10.53
C LEU A 38 18.98 7.52 10.69
N SER A 39 19.23 8.19 9.57
CA SER A 39 19.35 9.64 9.54
C SER A 39 17.99 10.28 9.86
N PRO A 40 17.96 11.46 10.53
CA PRO A 40 16.72 12.22 10.74
C PRO A 40 15.92 12.43 9.45
N SER A 41 16.62 12.68 8.34
CA SER A 41 15.99 12.85 7.02
C SER A 41 15.31 11.56 6.50
N GLN A 42 15.82 10.38 6.85
CA GLN A 42 15.21 9.10 6.47
C GLN A 42 13.97 8.81 7.32
N ILE A 43 14.03 9.12 8.61
CA ILE A 43 12.90 8.98 9.54
C ILE A 43 11.71 9.84 9.08
N ASP A 44 11.95 11.11 8.77
CA ASP A 44 10.90 12.03 8.27
C ASP A 44 10.29 11.53 6.96
N TRP A 45 11.12 11.01 6.06
CA TRP A 45 10.67 10.48 4.76
C TRP A 45 9.85 9.21 4.93
N PHE A 46 10.28 8.27 5.78
CA PHE A 46 9.55 7.04 6.09
C PHE A 46 8.23 7.32 6.80
N SER A 47 8.21 8.19 7.82
CA SER A 47 6.96 8.59 8.50
C SER A 47 5.99 9.27 7.54
N THR A 48 6.47 10.17 6.68
CA THR A 48 5.62 10.81 5.67
C THR A 48 5.04 9.79 4.69
N ALA A 49 5.85 8.84 4.22
CA ALA A 49 5.42 7.77 3.33
C ALA A 49 4.36 6.87 4.00
N PHE A 50 4.57 6.48 5.27
CA PHE A 50 3.63 5.71 6.07
C PHE A 50 2.32 6.47 6.37
N TRP A 51 2.30 7.79 6.26
CA TRP A 51 1.07 8.55 6.42
C TRP A 51 0.30 8.71 5.11
N ILE A 52 0.99 8.91 4.00
CA ILE A 52 0.33 9.19 2.71
C ILE A 52 -0.03 7.92 1.92
N TYR A 53 0.65 6.79 2.16
CA TYR A 53 0.39 5.55 1.42
C TYR A 53 -1.09 5.11 1.41
N PRO A 54 -1.88 5.21 2.50
CA PRO A 54 -3.24 4.68 2.51
C PRO A 54 -4.15 5.43 1.55
N PHE A 55 -3.97 6.75 1.46
CA PHE A 55 -4.66 7.60 0.48
C PHE A 55 -4.27 7.23 -0.95
N ILE A 56 -2.97 7.02 -1.20
CA ILE A 56 -2.48 6.64 -2.53
C ILE A 56 -3.04 5.27 -2.94
N LEU A 57 -3.02 4.27 -2.06
CA LEU A 57 -3.58 2.94 -2.35
C LEU A 57 -5.08 2.99 -2.60
N LEU A 58 -5.85 3.77 -1.80
CA LEU A 58 -7.29 3.92 -2.02
C LEU A 58 -7.59 4.60 -3.36
N ALA A 59 -6.82 5.63 -3.72
CA ALA A 59 -6.94 6.31 -5.02
C ALA A 59 -6.62 5.37 -6.19
N ILE A 60 -5.52 4.60 -6.09
CA ILE A 60 -5.13 3.58 -7.07
C ILE A 60 -6.21 2.50 -7.16
N ALA A 61 -6.77 2.05 -6.03
CA ALA A 61 -7.82 1.04 -6.02
C ALA A 61 -9.10 1.51 -6.71
N GLY A 62 -9.52 2.76 -6.45
CA GLY A 62 -10.65 3.38 -7.15
C GLY A 62 -10.40 3.48 -8.66
N LEU A 63 -9.19 3.87 -9.07
CA LEU A 63 -8.79 3.94 -10.47
C LEU A 63 -8.80 2.56 -11.13
N LEU A 64 -8.21 1.56 -10.47
CA LEU A 64 -8.17 0.16 -10.91
C LEU A 64 -9.57 -0.44 -11.04
N HIS A 65 -10.48 -0.11 -10.11
CA HIS A 65 -11.86 -0.56 -10.17
C HIS A 65 -12.57 -0.01 -11.41
N LYS A 66 -12.43 1.30 -11.67
CA LYS A 66 -12.99 1.95 -12.86
C LYS A 66 -12.34 1.44 -14.15
N LEU A 67 -11.03 1.19 -14.11
CA LEU A 67 -10.27 0.66 -15.23
C LEU A 67 -10.66 -0.79 -15.54
N HIS A 68 -10.93 -1.62 -14.52
CA HIS A 68 -11.33 -3.01 -14.71
C HIS A 68 -12.64 -3.16 -15.50
N GLN A 69 -13.56 -2.20 -15.38
CA GLN A 69 -14.80 -2.17 -16.17
C GLN A 69 -14.55 -1.93 -17.67
N LYS A 70 -13.48 -1.22 -18.03
CA LYS A 70 -13.11 -0.93 -19.43
C LYS A 70 -12.09 -1.92 -19.99
N GLN A 71 -11.07 -2.23 -19.20
CA GLN A 71 -9.93 -3.07 -19.57
C GLN A 71 -9.47 -3.92 -18.36
N PRO A 72 -10.05 -5.12 -18.20
CA PRO A 72 -9.77 -5.97 -17.03
C PRO A 72 -8.31 -6.47 -16.98
N LEU A 73 -7.65 -6.59 -18.13
CA LEU A 73 -6.29 -7.11 -18.23
C LEU A 73 -5.26 -6.09 -17.71
N VAL A 74 -5.40 -4.82 -18.11
CA VAL A 74 -4.55 -3.71 -17.63
C VAL A 74 -4.76 -3.48 -16.14
N ALA A 75 -6.01 -3.55 -15.66
CA ALA A 75 -6.28 -3.41 -14.22
C ALA A 75 -5.62 -4.53 -13.40
N LYS A 76 -5.60 -5.78 -13.89
CA LYS A 76 -4.88 -6.87 -13.20
C LYS A 76 -3.37 -6.64 -13.16
N ILE A 77 -2.76 -6.20 -14.26
CA ILE A 77 -1.33 -5.89 -14.31
C ILE A 77 -1.01 -4.73 -13.35
N GLY A 78 -1.80 -3.67 -13.37
CA GLY A 78 -1.62 -2.53 -12.47
C GLY A 78 -1.74 -2.91 -11.00
N LEU A 79 -2.69 -3.79 -10.66
CA LEU A 79 -2.83 -4.32 -9.30
C LEU A 79 -1.60 -5.15 -8.89
N LEU A 80 -1.09 -6.00 -9.78
CA LEU A 80 0.09 -6.83 -9.52
C LEU A 80 1.35 -5.98 -9.34
N VAL A 81 1.56 -4.99 -10.21
CA VAL A 81 2.67 -4.03 -10.09
C VAL A 81 2.55 -3.22 -8.80
N GLY A 82 1.34 -2.75 -8.46
CA GLY A 82 1.10 -2.04 -7.20
C GLY A 82 1.44 -2.89 -5.98
N TYR A 83 1.05 -4.18 -5.99
CA TYR A 83 1.39 -5.12 -4.92
C TYR A 83 2.91 -5.31 -4.82
N ILE A 84 3.59 -5.62 -5.91
CA ILE A 84 5.05 -5.81 -5.91
C ILE A 84 5.77 -4.54 -5.43
N SER A 85 5.39 -3.37 -5.93
CA SER A 85 6.00 -2.10 -5.53
C SER A 85 5.78 -1.80 -4.05
N PHE A 86 4.58 -2.02 -3.53
CA PHE A 86 4.26 -1.77 -2.12
C PHE A 86 5.04 -2.70 -1.18
N TYR A 87 4.99 -4.01 -1.41
CA TYR A 87 5.71 -4.98 -0.59
C TYR A 87 7.22 -4.86 -0.75
N GLY A 88 7.70 -4.52 -1.95
CA GLY A 88 9.12 -4.22 -2.19
C GLY A 88 9.59 -3.02 -1.39
N LEU A 89 8.77 -1.95 -1.32
CA LEU A 89 9.07 -0.77 -0.50
C LEU A 89 9.08 -1.09 0.99
N ILE A 90 8.11 -1.85 1.49
CA ILE A 90 8.10 -2.31 2.89
C ILE A 90 9.33 -3.17 3.19
N TYR A 91 9.66 -4.12 2.31
CA TYR A 91 10.84 -4.96 2.48
C TYR A 91 12.13 -4.13 2.53
N TYR A 92 12.24 -3.13 1.65
CA TYR A 92 13.37 -2.19 1.67
C TYR A 92 13.47 -1.42 2.98
N ILE A 93 12.34 -0.91 3.51
CA ILE A 93 12.32 -0.21 4.80
C ILE A 93 12.75 -1.14 5.93
N ILE A 94 12.18 -2.35 6.01
CA ILE A 94 12.52 -3.34 7.05
C ILE A 94 13.99 -3.75 6.99
N ARG A 95 14.56 -3.87 5.79
CA ARG A 95 15.98 -4.22 5.59
C ARG A 95 16.93 -3.07 5.90
N THR A 96 16.42 -1.85 5.99
CA THR A 96 17.20 -0.64 6.29
C THR A 96 17.11 -0.24 7.76
N LEU A 97 16.01 -0.61 8.45
CA LEU A 97 15.84 -0.60 9.90
C LEU A 97 16.84 -1.54 10.59
#